data_AF-A0A0B7NK45-F1
#
_entry.id   AF-A0A0B7NK45-F1
#
_cell.length_a   1.000
_cell.length_b   1.000
_cell.length_c   1.000
_cell.angle_alpha   90.00
_cell.angle_beta   90.00
_cell.angle_gamma   90.00
#
_symmetry.space_group_name_H-M   'P 1'
#
loop_
_entity.id
_entity.type
_entity.pdbx_description
1 polymer ?
#
loop_
_entity_poly.entity_id
_entity_poly.type
_entity_poly.pdbx_seq_one_letter_code
_entity_poly.pdbx_strand_id
1 'polypeptide(L)'
;MAEKIKKISNTSRKKLFAGSSLSLFCSYTMPQVLKRVKSSNLAYKICCHHQTAVLVTVTAAATAIAYYWYHKSSAQHHHDIETQRLKGISKRKVLKRPEEKFASLRIEKRFVNPFEEWTEIPFYKTVLFWMGRWKGNGIPKCEKELDRTLPVMKPNLNQIKNASKSVSFTWFGQSTCLMTIDGLTVLSDPVFSKCSINDYFGPRRLRPIPCPLEDFIDNVDIVVVSHDHFDHLDESAVKKLGNSVVWYIPLGLKNWFVSRGVTNVIELDWWQEVCHKNSDLTIACVPAMHWSGSRTPFEKNNTLWCSYVIKASNDKIFFCGDTGYSPELFKAIGNLYAPFTLAAIPIGSFMPTQLMQHLHMGPEDAVKAHFDLGCPRLSVGIHWGTFMMSDEHYLAPRQVLDTVWQQYTKDLKNQALAVDQVDDSTNSSTPFTAAVDNIENNMAATKFITTAFGQTILIDH
;
A
#
# COMPACT_ATOMS: atom_id res chain seq x y z
N MET A 1 34.00 32.50 -26.09
CA MET A 1 32.75 32.94 -25.42
C MET A 1 32.66 32.40 -23.97
N ALA A 2 33.79 32.28 -23.27
CA ALA A 2 33.87 31.81 -21.88
C ALA A 2 34.69 32.76 -20.97
N GLU A 3 34.95 34.00 -21.39
CA GLU A 3 35.70 35.00 -20.60
C GLU A 3 34.94 36.32 -20.35
N LYS A 4 33.65 36.40 -20.72
CA LYS A 4 32.84 37.62 -20.54
C LYS A 4 31.73 37.56 -19.48
N ILE A 5 31.64 36.49 -18.69
CA ILE A 5 30.61 36.34 -17.64
C ILE A 5 31.19 36.35 -16.21
N LYS A 6 32.51 36.56 -16.05
CA LYS A 6 33.17 36.50 -14.72
C LYS A 6 33.44 37.86 -14.05
N LYS A 7 32.82 38.96 -14.51
CA LYS A 7 33.16 40.33 -14.02
C LYS A 7 31.99 41.19 -13.52
N ILE A 8 30.81 40.61 -13.23
CA ILE A 8 29.68 41.35 -12.63
C ILE A 8 29.06 40.54 -11.48
N SER A 9 29.87 40.13 -10.50
CA SER A 9 29.35 39.46 -9.30
C SER A 9 30.03 39.87 -7.99
N ASN A 10 30.72 41.02 -7.93
CA ASN A 10 31.49 41.38 -6.73
C ASN A 10 31.40 42.83 -6.26
N THR A 11 30.31 43.53 -6.57
CA THR A 11 30.09 44.87 -6.01
C THR A 11 28.60 45.09 -5.82
N SER A 12 28.06 44.67 -4.67
CA SER A 12 26.87 45.23 -3.97
C SER A 12 26.36 44.25 -2.89
N ARG A 13 27.25 43.77 -2.02
CA ARG A 13 26.88 43.22 -0.71
C ARG A 13 27.57 44.07 0.35
N LYS A 14 26.92 45.17 0.75
CA LYS A 14 27.06 45.84 2.05
C LYS A 14 26.18 47.10 2.03
N LYS A 15 25.51 47.34 3.16
CA LYS A 15 24.56 48.41 3.48
C LYS A 15 23.11 48.13 3.09
N LEU A 16 22.34 47.61 4.06
CA LEU A 16 21.04 48.14 4.46
C LEU A 16 20.57 47.39 5.72
N PHE A 17 21.00 47.90 6.87
CA PHE A 17 20.37 47.72 8.18
C PHE A 17 20.50 49.05 8.92
N ALA A 18 19.53 49.32 9.79
CA ALA A 18 19.15 50.61 10.42
C ALA A 18 18.37 51.51 9.45
N GLY A 19 17.12 51.91 9.72
CA GLY A 19 16.44 52.13 10.99
C GLY A 19 15.88 53.56 10.97
N SER A 20 14.84 53.78 11.76
CA SER A 20 14.18 55.06 12.10
C SER A 20 13.06 55.59 11.18
N SER A 21 11.91 55.55 11.83
CA SER A 21 10.62 56.22 11.68
C SER A 21 10.61 57.76 11.68
N LEU A 22 9.40 58.28 11.42
CA LEU A 22 8.80 59.59 11.76
C LEU A 22 8.73 60.68 10.66
N SER A 23 7.52 60.79 10.10
CA SER A 23 6.68 61.99 10.01
C SER A 23 7.31 63.34 9.67
N LEU A 24 6.89 63.93 8.55
CA LEU A 24 6.62 65.36 8.50
C LEU A 24 5.43 65.66 7.57
N PHE A 25 4.48 66.38 8.14
CA PHE A 25 3.32 67.02 7.50
C PHE A 25 3.77 67.98 6.39
N CYS A 26 3.04 68.00 5.27
CA CYS A 26 2.58 69.27 4.70
C CYS A 26 1.35 69.06 3.80
N SER A 27 0.21 69.47 4.34
CA SER A 27 -1.01 69.89 3.67
C SER A 27 -0.74 70.85 2.50
N TYR A 28 -1.44 70.70 1.36
CA TYR A 28 -2.41 71.68 0.84
C TYR A 28 -2.95 71.29 -0.56
N THR A 29 -4.28 71.29 -0.67
CA THR A 29 -5.13 71.63 -1.83
C THR A 29 -5.11 70.80 -3.12
N MET A 30 -6.13 69.95 -3.26
CA MET A 30 -6.97 69.88 -4.47
C MET A 30 -7.68 71.24 -4.63
N PRO A 31 -7.83 71.80 -5.86
CA PRO A 31 -9.02 71.42 -6.62
C PRO A 31 -8.92 71.55 -8.17
N GLN A 32 -9.88 70.91 -8.85
CA GLN A 32 -10.39 71.21 -10.20
C GLN A 32 -9.57 70.79 -11.45
N VAL A 33 -9.63 69.49 -11.78
CA VAL A 33 -9.73 69.05 -13.19
C VAL A 33 -10.77 67.93 -13.30
N LEU A 34 -12.03 68.28 -13.04
CA LEU A 34 -13.20 67.45 -13.35
C LEU A 34 -14.19 68.30 -14.16
N LYS A 35 -13.87 68.54 -15.43
CA LYS A 35 -14.84 68.92 -16.47
C LYS A 35 -14.14 68.81 -17.83
N ARG A 36 -14.76 68.05 -18.74
CA ARG A 36 -14.39 67.73 -20.14
C ARG A 36 -13.48 66.52 -20.37
N VAL A 37 -14.07 65.31 -20.29
CA VAL A 37 -14.09 64.33 -21.41
C VAL A 37 -15.38 63.50 -21.26
N LYS A 38 -16.53 64.09 -21.62
CA LYS A 38 -17.76 63.34 -21.91
C LYS A 38 -17.95 63.36 -23.42
N SER A 39 -17.33 62.39 -24.12
CA SER A 39 -17.73 61.84 -25.44
C SER A 39 -16.58 61.17 -26.23
N SER A 40 -15.78 60.29 -25.63
CA SER A 40 -14.85 59.45 -26.43
C SER A 40 -14.32 58.22 -25.69
N ASN A 41 -15.11 57.55 -24.85
CA ASN A 41 -14.65 56.39 -24.08
C ASN A 41 -15.52 55.13 -24.18
N LEU A 42 -16.48 55.11 -25.13
CA LEU A 42 -17.25 53.90 -25.42
C LEU A 42 -16.47 52.98 -26.38
N ALA A 43 -15.85 53.53 -27.43
CA ALA A 43 -15.07 52.76 -28.39
C ALA A 43 -13.81 52.11 -27.76
N TYR A 44 -13.10 52.81 -26.88
CA TYR A 44 -11.89 52.28 -26.22
C TYR A 44 -12.22 51.18 -25.19
N LYS A 45 -13.29 51.33 -24.41
CA LYS A 45 -13.79 50.29 -23.49
C LYS A 45 -14.35 49.06 -24.21
N ILE A 46 -15.06 49.25 -25.33
CA ILE A 46 -15.55 48.15 -26.18
C ILE A 46 -14.38 47.44 -26.88
N CYS A 47 -13.38 48.18 -27.35
CA CYS A 47 -12.21 47.59 -28.03
C CYS A 47 -11.35 46.77 -27.06
N CYS A 48 -11.10 47.26 -25.84
CA CYS A 48 -10.44 46.47 -24.79
C CYS A 48 -11.27 45.22 -24.43
N HIS A 49 -12.58 45.32 -24.22
CA HIS A 49 -13.42 44.15 -23.95
C HIS A 49 -13.46 43.14 -25.08
N HIS A 50 -13.44 43.59 -26.34
CA HIS A 50 -13.42 42.71 -27.51
C HIS A 50 -12.09 41.99 -27.64
N GLN A 51 -10.96 42.67 -27.44
CA GLN A 51 -9.64 42.04 -27.43
C GLN A 51 -9.46 41.05 -26.28
N THR A 52 -9.96 41.38 -25.07
CA THR A 52 -9.94 40.44 -23.93
C THR A 52 -10.87 39.25 -24.18
N ALA A 53 -12.05 39.46 -24.77
CA ALA A 53 -12.97 38.38 -25.13
C ALA A 53 -12.35 37.46 -26.19
N VAL A 54 -11.76 38.01 -27.25
CA VAL A 54 -11.06 37.22 -28.29
C VAL A 54 -9.90 36.43 -27.67
N LEU A 55 -9.09 37.05 -26.81
CA LEU A 55 -7.97 36.37 -26.14
C LEU A 55 -8.47 35.22 -25.25
N VAL A 56 -9.53 35.44 -24.46
CA VAL A 56 -10.14 34.39 -23.63
C VAL A 56 -10.70 33.27 -24.51
N THR A 57 -11.36 33.60 -25.62
CA THR A 57 -11.97 32.61 -26.52
C THR A 57 -10.90 31.78 -27.24
N VAL A 58 -9.84 32.43 -27.73
CA VAL A 58 -8.69 31.76 -28.37
C VAL A 58 -7.94 30.90 -27.37
N THR A 59 -7.74 31.37 -26.14
CA THR A 59 -7.08 30.59 -25.07
C THR A 59 -7.92 29.40 -24.66
N ALA A 60 -9.24 29.58 -24.50
CA ALA A 60 -10.16 28.49 -24.19
C ALA A 60 -10.22 27.45 -25.32
N ALA A 61 -10.28 27.89 -26.58
CA ALA A 61 -10.26 27.01 -27.74
C ALA A 61 -8.94 26.25 -27.87
N ALA A 62 -7.79 26.92 -27.72
CA ALA A 62 -6.48 26.30 -27.75
C ALA A 62 -6.30 25.29 -26.60
N THR A 63 -6.79 25.62 -25.40
CA THR A 63 -6.79 24.72 -24.23
C THR A 63 -7.68 23.51 -24.48
N ALA A 64 -8.88 23.71 -25.06
CA ALA A 64 -9.79 22.62 -25.41
C ALA A 64 -9.21 21.69 -26.48
N ILE A 65 -8.54 22.23 -27.51
CA ILE A 65 -7.86 21.46 -28.54
C ILE A 65 -6.68 20.68 -27.95
N ALA A 66 -5.84 21.32 -27.13
CA ALA A 66 -4.73 20.67 -26.45
C ALA A 66 -5.22 19.56 -25.50
N TYR A 67 -6.28 19.83 -24.74
CA TYR A 67 -6.94 18.85 -23.88
C TYR A 67 -7.50 17.68 -24.68
N TYR A 68 -8.17 17.94 -25.80
CA TYR A 68 -8.69 16.89 -26.69
C TYR A 68 -7.58 16.00 -27.25
N TRP A 69 -6.51 16.60 -27.78
CA TRP A 69 -5.37 15.84 -28.32
C TRP A 69 -4.63 15.06 -27.23
N TYR A 70 -4.43 15.66 -26.06
CA TYR A 70 -3.84 14.97 -24.91
C TYR A 70 -4.69 13.76 -24.50
N HIS A 71 -6.01 13.94 -24.36
CA HIS A 71 -6.91 12.84 -24.00
C HIS A 71 -6.95 11.75 -25.06
N LYS A 72 -7.00 12.12 -26.35
CA LYS A 72 -7.01 11.16 -27.45
C LYS A 72 -5.70 10.37 -27.52
N SER A 73 -4.56 11.06 -27.42
CA SER A 73 -3.24 10.44 -27.42
C SER A 73 -3.05 9.54 -26.20
N SER A 74 -3.49 9.99 -25.02
CA SER A 74 -3.47 9.20 -23.79
C SER A 74 -4.34 7.96 -23.93
N ALA A 75 -5.58 8.09 -24.42
CA ALA A 75 -6.48 6.95 -24.63
C ALA A 75 -5.91 5.91 -25.60
N GLN A 76 -5.29 6.36 -26.69
CA GLN A 76 -4.64 5.45 -27.64
C GLN A 76 -3.45 4.72 -27.02
N HIS A 77 -2.60 5.44 -26.28
CA HIS A 77 -1.47 4.84 -25.56
C HIS A 77 -1.93 3.81 -24.51
N HIS A 78 -2.99 4.10 -23.75
CA HIS A 78 -3.60 3.14 -22.82
C HIS A 78 -4.11 1.89 -23.54
N HIS A 79 -4.75 2.05 -24.70
CA HIS A 79 -5.22 0.93 -25.51
C HIS A 79 -4.07 0.05 -26.03
N ASP A 80 -2.97 0.66 -26.44
CA ASP A 80 -1.78 -0.06 -26.91
C ASP A 80 -1.10 -0.84 -25.78
N ILE A 81 -0.97 -0.25 -24.59
CA ILE A 81 -0.46 -0.92 -23.38
C ILE A 81 -1.36 -2.10 -23.02
N GLU A 82 -2.67 -1.90 -22.97
CA GLU A 82 -3.63 -2.95 -22.62
C GLU A 82 -3.60 -4.11 -23.63
N THR A 83 -3.50 -3.79 -24.93
CA THR A 83 -3.35 -4.80 -25.98
C THR A 83 -2.08 -5.63 -25.79
N GLN A 84 -0.97 -4.99 -25.45
CA GLN A 84 0.30 -5.68 -25.17
C GLN A 84 0.20 -6.52 -23.89
N ARG A 85 -0.49 -6.04 -22.86
CA ARG A 85 -0.74 -6.75 -21.59
C ARG A 85 -1.52 -8.04 -21.83
N LEU A 86 -2.66 -7.95 -22.53
CA LEU A 86 -3.50 -9.10 -22.86
C LEU A 86 -2.77 -10.13 -23.73
N LYS A 87 -1.97 -9.67 -24.71
CA LYS A 87 -1.08 -10.55 -25.50
C LYS A 87 -0.05 -11.25 -24.60
N GLY A 88 0.52 -10.53 -23.65
CA GLY A 88 1.45 -11.08 -22.66
C GLY A 88 0.82 -12.18 -21.81
N ILE A 89 -0.39 -11.94 -21.28
CA ILE A 89 -1.15 -12.91 -20.49
C ILE A 89 -1.49 -14.15 -21.34
N SER A 90 -2.02 -13.95 -22.55
CA SER A 90 -2.41 -15.05 -23.44
C SER A 90 -1.25 -16.00 -23.76
N LYS A 91 -0.04 -15.48 -24.00
CA LYS A 91 1.16 -16.30 -24.24
C LYS A 91 1.54 -17.19 -23.06
N ARG A 92 1.13 -16.82 -21.84
CA ARG A 92 1.51 -17.52 -20.61
C ARG A 92 0.52 -18.61 -20.18
N LYS A 93 -0.67 -18.67 -20.80
CA LYS A 93 -1.66 -19.72 -20.51
C LYS A 93 -1.20 -21.13 -20.91
N VAL A 94 -0.14 -21.24 -21.72
CA VAL A 94 0.40 -22.50 -22.25
C VAL A 94 1.73 -22.89 -21.57
N LEU A 95 2.09 -22.25 -20.45
CA LEU A 95 3.33 -22.55 -19.74
C LEU A 95 3.23 -23.88 -18.98
N LYS A 96 4.39 -24.54 -18.83
CA LYS A 96 4.49 -25.85 -18.17
C LYS A 96 4.19 -25.78 -16.67
N ARG A 97 4.62 -24.70 -16.02
CA ARG A 97 4.39 -24.44 -14.60
C ARG A 97 3.18 -23.50 -14.44
N PRO A 98 2.09 -23.95 -13.78
CA PRO A 98 0.87 -23.16 -13.66
C PRO A 98 1.07 -21.77 -13.03
N GLU A 99 2.02 -21.63 -12.11
CA GLU A 99 2.37 -20.39 -11.40
C GLU A 99 3.07 -19.36 -12.29
N GLU A 100 3.75 -19.78 -13.36
CA GLU A 100 4.49 -18.88 -14.25
C GLU A 100 3.55 -17.95 -15.05
N LYS A 101 2.24 -18.24 -15.08
CA LYS A 101 1.26 -17.30 -15.62
C LYS A 101 1.27 -15.95 -14.92
N PHE A 102 1.70 -15.93 -13.66
CA PHE A 102 1.88 -14.74 -12.84
C PHE A 102 3.32 -14.22 -12.81
N ALA A 103 4.20 -14.62 -13.74
CA ALA A 103 5.52 -13.99 -13.84
C ALA A 103 5.39 -12.48 -14.02
N SER A 104 6.36 -11.70 -13.55
CA SER A 104 6.32 -10.24 -13.72
C SER A 104 6.24 -9.88 -15.21
N LEU A 105 5.49 -8.82 -15.53
CA LEU A 105 5.34 -8.35 -16.91
C LEU A 105 5.80 -6.90 -16.98
N ARG A 106 6.72 -6.62 -17.91
CA ARG A 106 7.15 -5.27 -18.22
C ARG A 106 6.73 -4.90 -19.64
N ILE A 107 6.12 -3.74 -19.77
CA ILE A 107 5.81 -3.11 -21.05
C ILE A 107 6.55 -1.78 -21.06
N GLU A 108 7.36 -1.57 -22.09
CA GLU A 108 8.31 -0.46 -22.19
C GLU A 108 9.30 -0.44 -21.01
N LYS A 109 9.06 0.40 -20.00
CA LYS A 109 9.91 0.55 -18.79
C LYS A 109 9.15 0.33 -17.49
N ARG A 110 7.88 -0.07 -17.57
CA ARG A 110 6.98 -0.16 -16.42
C ARG A 110 6.51 -1.58 -16.21
N PHE A 111 6.37 -1.95 -14.96
CA PHE A 111 5.64 -3.16 -14.58
C PHE A 111 4.15 -2.97 -14.81
N VAL A 112 3.49 -4.03 -15.24
CA VAL A 112 2.05 -4.08 -15.47
C VAL A 112 1.48 -5.33 -14.84
N ASN A 113 0.24 -5.24 -14.37
CA ASN A 113 -0.45 -6.36 -13.73
C ASN A 113 -0.83 -7.45 -14.75
N PRO A 114 -0.35 -8.70 -14.60
CA PRO A 114 -0.72 -9.81 -15.48
C PRO A 114 -2.06 -10.47 -15.09
N PHE A 115 -2.88 -9.81 -14.27
CA PHE A 115 -4.14 -10.35 -13.74
C PHE A 115 -5.32 -9.97 -14.64
N GLU A 116 -6.28 -10.89 -14.80
CA GLU A 116 -7.50 -10.63 -15.58
C GLU A 116 -8.44 -9.69 -14.82
N GLU A 117 -8.39 -9.73 -13.49
CA GLU A 117 -9.14 -8.92 -12.55
C GLU A 117 -8.64 -7.47 -12.50
N TRP A 118 -7.43 -7.20 -12.98
CA TRP A 118 -6.86 -5.86 -12.98
C TRP A 118 -7.62 -4.92 -13.90
N THR A 119 -8.03 -3.77 -13.36
CA THR A 119 -8.65 -2.68 -14.11
C THR A 119 -7.92 -1.38 -13.82
N GLU A 120 -7.48 -0.67 -14.87
CA GLU A 120 -6.94 0.68 -14.69
C GLU A 120 -8.06 1.66 -14.37
N ILE A 121 -7.92 2.39 -13.26
CA ILE A 121 -8.81 3.50 -12.94
C ILE A 121 -8.28 4.79 -13.57
N PRO A 122 -9.12 5.50 -14.35
CA PRO A 122 -8.75 6.80 -14.87
C PRO A 122 -8.37 7.76 -13.76
N PHE A 123 -7.26 8.48 -13.93
CA PHE A 123 -6.71 9.41 -12.94
C PHE A 123 -7.74 10.42 -12.40
N TYR A 124 -8.65 10.91 -13.25
CA TYR A 124 -9.68 11.86 -12.82
C TYR A 124 -10.64 11.26 -11.77
N LYS A 125 -10.94 9.96 -11.81
CA LYS A 125 -11.76 9.31 -10.78
C LYS A 125 -11.04 9.28 -9.44
N THR A 126 -9.74 9.01 -9.44
CA THR A 126 -8.89 9.10 -8.24
C THR A 126 -8.88 10.52 -7.69
N VAL A 127 -8.72 11.54 -8.55
CA VAL A 127 -8.77 12.96 -8.12
C VAL A 127 -10.13 13.32 -7.53
N LEU A 128 -11.22 12.96 -8.20
CA LEU A 128 -12.59 13.21 -7.71
C LEU A 128 -12.85 12.51 -6.37
N PHE A 129 -12.34 11.29 -6.19
CA PHE A 129 -12.39 10.57 -4.93
C PHE A 129 -11.69 11.37 -3.82
N TRP A 130 -10.43 11.77 -4.03
CA TRP A 130 -9.68 12.55 -3.02
C TRP A 130 -10.28 13.93 -2.73
N MET A 131 -10.89 14.58 -3.73
CA MET A 131 -11.61 15.85 -3.55
C MET A 131 -12.97 15.71 -2.86
N GLY A 132 -13.65 14.58 -3.08
CA GLY A 132 -14.98 14.28 -2.51
C GLY A 132 -14.94 13.63 -1.12
N ARG A 133 -13.76 13.15 -0.72
CA ARG A 133 -13.43 12.72 0.63
C ARG A 133 -13.77 13.83 1.63
N TRP A 134 -13.97 13.51 2.90
CA TRP A 134 -14.29 14.44 4.02
C TRP A 134 -15.77 14.67 4.37
N LYS A 135 -16.73 13.87 3.87
CA LYS A 135 -18.13 13.92 4.34
C LYS A 135 -18.36 13.31 5.73
N GLY A 136 -17.41 13.45 6.66
CA GLY A 136 -17.58 13.15 8.10
C GLY A 136 -17.86 11.70 8.49
N ASN A 137 -18.00 10.78 7.53
CA ASN A 137 -18.34 9.40 7.81
C ASN A 137 -17.07 8.61 8.10
N GLY A 138 -17.01 7.93 9.25
CA GLY A 138 -16.01 6.92 9.50
C GLY A 138 -14.77 7.31 10.32
N ILE A 139 -14.62 8.59 10.69
CA ILE A 139 -13.50 9.05 11.55
C ILE A 139 -13.91 8.91 13.03
N PRO A 140 -13.02 8.45 13.93
CA PRO A 140 -13.30 8.38 15.36
C PRO A 140 -13.69 9.75 15.94
N LYS A 141 -14.64 9.79 16.88
CA LYS A 141 -15.14 11.06 17.45
C LYS A 141 -14.24 11.61 18.53
N CYS A 142 -13.59 10.75 19.33
CA CYS A 142 -12.70 11.15 20.41
C CYS A 142 -11.68 10.06 20.78
N GLU A 143 -10.66 10.46 21.55
CA GLU A 143 -9.59 9.57 22.00
C GLU A 143 -10.09 8.44 22.92
N LYS A 144 -11.06 8.72 23.80
CA LYS A 144 -11.69 7.70 24.67
C LYS A 144 -12.38 6.59 23.87
N GLU A 145 -12.95 6.92 22.72
CA GLU A 145 -13.54 5.93 21.82
C GLU A 145 -12.44 5.02 21.27
N LEU A 146 -11.35 5.61 20.80
CA LEU A 146 -10.18 4.92 20.27
C LEU A 146 -9.50 4.02 21.31
N ASP A 147 -9.38 4.45 22.55
CA ASP A 147 -8.80 3.62 23.62
C ASP A 147 -9.62 2.34 23.87
N ARG A 148 -10.95 2.42 23.71
CA ARG A 148 -11.85 1.29 23.86
C ARG A 148 -11.88 0.38 22.62
N THR A 149 -11.85 0.95 21.42
CA THR A 149 -12.10 0.21 20.18
C THR A 149 -10.82 -0.25 19.48
N LEU A 150 -9.72 0.49 19.64
CA LEU A 150 -8.38 0.21 19.10
C LEU A 150 -7.29 0.40 20.18
N PRO A 151 -7.29 -0.44 21.23
CA PRO A 151 -6.31 -0.30 22.32
C PRO A 151 -4.87 -0.46 21.82
N VAL A 152 -3.95 0.24 22.48
CA VAL A 152 -2.51 0.14 22.25
C VAL A 152 -1.89 -0.54 23.46
N MET A 153 -1.30 -1.70 23.22
CA MET A 153 -0.62 -2.53 24.21
C MET A 153 0.89 -2.35 24.05
N LYS A 154 1.62 -2.56 25.15
CA LYS A 154 3.07 -2.61 25.09
C LYS A 154 3.52 -3.97 24.51
N PRO A 155 4.33 -3.99 23.44
CA PRO A 155 4.86 -5.23 22.88
C PRO A 155 5.65 -6.04 23.91
N ASN A 156 5.56 -7.37 23.84
CA ASN A 156 6.43 -8.25 24.62
C ASN A 156 7.82 -8.34 23.95
N LEU A 157 8.63 -7.29 24.12
CA LEU A 157 9.97 -7.21 23.53
C LEU A 157 10.93 -8.28 24.06
N ASN A 158 10.68 -8.87 25.23
CA ASN A 158 11.51 -9.96 25.75
C ASN A 158 11.35 -11.23 24.90
N GLN A 159 10.14 -11.48 24.39
CA GLN A 159 9.89 -12.58 23.47
C GLN A 159 10.68 -12.42 22.16
N ILE A 160 10.79 -11.18 21.68
CA ILE A 160 11.55 -10.82 20.48
C ILE A 160 13.06 -10.92 20.74
N LYS A 161 13.54 -10.40 21.88
CA LYS A 161 14.96 -10.45 22.28
C LYS A 161 15.51 -11.86 22.43
N ASN A 162 14.67 -12.78 22.90
CA ASN A 162 15.04 -14.18 23.07
C ASN A 162 14.71 -15.03 21.84
N ALA A 163 14.43 -14.40 20.69
CA ALA A 163 14.02 -14.96 19.40
C ALA A 163 13.75 -16.47 19.49
N SER A 164 12.57 -16.80 19.99
CA SER A 164 12.19 -18.20 20.14
C SER A 164 12.19 -18.86 18.77
N LYS A 165 12.53 -20.16 18.70
CA LYS A 165 12.31 -20.93 17.47
C LYS A 165 10.84 -20.90 17.03
N SER A 166 9.92 -20.75 17.99
CA SER A 166 8.49 -20.60 17.76
C SER A 166 8.14 -19.33 16.97
N VAL A 167 7.07 -19.44 16.19
CA VAL A 167 6.50 -18.30 15.48
C VAL A 167 5.81 -17.35 16.44
N SER A 168 6.14 -16.07 16.35
CA SER A 168 5.39 -15.00 17.01
C SER A 168 5.02 -13.89 16.05
N PHE A 169 3.98 -13.14 16.40
CA PHE A 169 3.48 -12.01 15.62
C PHE A 169 3.12 -10.85 16.55
N THR A 170 3.62 -9.66 16.25
CA THR A 170 3.25 -8.41 16.92
C THR A 170 2.89 -7.37 15.87
N TRP A 171 1.68 -6.81 15.94
CA TRP A 171 1.21 -5.79 15.00
C TRP A 171 1.52 -4.37 15.50
N PHE A 172 2.27 -3.58 14.73
CA PHE A 172 2.60 -2.20 15.08
C PHE A 172 1.65 -1.16 14.47
N GLY A 173 0.71 -1.63 13.65
CA GLY A 173 -0.18 -0.79 12.84
C GLY A 173 0.17 -0.86 11.37
N GLN A 174 -0.82 -0.55 10.53
CA GLN A 174 -0.76 -0.65 9.08
C GLN A 174 -0.27 -2.04 8.66
N SER A 175 0.75 -2.12 7.81
CA SER A 175 1.39 -3.39 7.43
C SER A 175 2.71 -3.61 8.17
N THR A 176 3.00 -2.80 9.20
CA THR A 176 4.18 -2.99 10.06
C THR A 176 3.93 -4.09 11.07
N CYS A 177 4.59 -5.23 10.85
CA CYS A 177 4.51 -6.41 11.69
C CYS A 177 5.91 -6.81 12.12
N LEU A 178 6.05 -7.19 13.38
CA LEU A 178 7.27 -7.78 13.91
C LEU A 178 7.00 -9.26 14.18
N MET A 179 7.74 -10.12 13.50
CA MET A 179 7.52 -11.57 13.49
C MET A 179 8.81 -12.29 13.86
N THR A 180 8.72 -13.35 14.66
CA THR A 180 9.85 -14.25 14.90
C THR A 180 9.61 -15.57 14.19
N ILE A 181 10.65 -16.16 13.61
CA ILE A 181 10.61 -17.48 12.98
C ILE A 181 12.02 -18.06 12.97
N ASP A 182 12.17 -19.30 13.42
CA ASP A 182 13.47 -20.01 13.46
C ASP A 182 14.59 -19.21 14.15
N GLY A 183 14.23 -18.49 15.21
CA GLY A 183 15.17 -17.65 15.96
C GLY A 183 15.63 -16.37 15.27
N LEU A 184 14.99 -15.99 14.15
CA LEU A 184 15.22 -14.72 13.45
C LEU A 184 14.02 -13.79 13.61
N THR A 185 14.29 -12.49 13.67
CA THR A 185 13.25 -11.45 13.74
C THR A 185 13.11 -10.74 12.40
N VAL A 186 11.89 -10.79 11.87
CA VAL A 186 11.49 -10.15 10.62
C VAL A 186 10.59 -8.96 10.90
N LEU A 187 10.95 -7.80 10.37
CA LEU A 187 10.10 -6.60 10.35
C LEU A 187 9.54 -6.40 8.94
N SER A 188 8.22 -6.30 8.80
CA SER A 188 7.58 -6.01 7.51
C SER A 188 7.24 -4.53 7.40
N ASP A 189 7.32 -3.99 6.18
CA ASP A 189 6.81 -2.66 5.77
C ASP A 189 6.90 -1.59 6.88
N PRO A 190 8.11 -1.22 7.32
CA PRO A 190 8.29 -0.46 8.55
C PRO A 190 7.83 0.99 8.41
N VAL A 191 6.77 1.37 9.13
CA VAL A 191 6.24 2.75 9.17
C VAL A 191 6.08 3.29 10.59
N PHE A 192 6.98 4.20 10.94
CA PHE A 192 7.07 4.80 12.27
C PHE A 192 6.66 6.28 12.29
N SER A 193 6.47 6.87 11.11
CA SER A 193 6.01 8.25 10.90
C SER A 193 4.61 8.53 11.46
N LYS A 194 4.35 9.79 11.81
CA LYS A 194 3.05 10.25 12.36
C LYS A 194 1.93 10.30 11.33
N CYS A 195 2.24 10.48 10.06
CA CYS A 195 1.29 10.48 8.95
C CYS A 195 1.71 9.47 7.88
N SER A 196 0.79 9.14 6.97
CA SER A 196 0.98 8.12 5.92
C SER A 196 2.05 8.45 4.88
N ILE A 197 2.48 9.72 4.75
CA ILE A 197 3.55 10.10 3.82
C ILE A 197 4.87 10.34 4.55
N ASN A 198 4.82 11.08 5.65
CA ASN A 198 5.94 11.36 6.55
C ASN A 198 5.40 11.94 7.87
N ASP A 199 6.23 12.55 8.71
CA ASP A 199 5.76 13.15 9.98
C ASP A 199 4.85 14.38 9.84
N TYR A 200 4.74 14.96 8.65
CA TYR A 200 4.08 16.25 8.41
C TYR A 200 2.94 16.20 7.40
N PHE A 201 2.94 15.24 6.47
CA PHE A 201 2.04 15.21 5.32
C PHE A 201 1.26 13.90 5.21
N GLY A 202 0.04 14.00 4.71
CA GLY A 202 -0.91 12.89 4.55
C GLY A 202 -1.79 12.65 5.79
N PRO A 203 -2.76 11.71 5.69
CA PRO A 203 -3.56 11.25 6.82
C PRO A 203 -2.73 10.94 8.07
N ARG A 204 -3.13 11.51 9.21
CA ARG A 204 -2.51 11.22 10.51
C ARG A 204 -2.91 9.84 11.00
N ARG A 205 -1.98 9.21 11.71
CA ARG A 205 -2.21 7.95 12.43
C ARG A 205 -3.36 8.09 13.44
N LEU A 206 -4.27 7.13 13.50
CA LEU A 206 -5.36 7.08 14.47
C LEU A 206 -4.88 6.73 15.89
N ARG A 207 -3.97 5.77 16.01
CA ARG A 207 -3.39 5.29 17.29
C ARG A 207 -1.89 5.41 17.25
N PRO A 208 -1.18 5.85 18.30
CA PRO A 208 0.28 5.93 18.28
C PRO A 208 0.93 4.56 18.01
N ILE A 209 2.19 4.57 17.59
CA ILE A 209 2.95 3.33 17.49
C ILE A 209 3.12 2.69 18.89
N PRO A 210 3.07 1.35 19.04
CA PRO A 210 3.13 0.71 20.35
C PRO A 210 4.41 1.00 21.15
N CYS A 211 5.55 1.03 20.47
CA CYS A 211 6.82 1.47 21.01
C CYS A 211 7.71 2.04 19.88
N PRO A 212 8.70 2.89 20.20
CA PRO A 212 9.69 3.37 19.24
C PRO A 212 10.50 2.22 18.61
N LEU A 213 11.03 2.46 17.41
CA LEU A 213 11.91 1.50 16.72
C LEU A 213 13.18 1.23 17.55
N GLU A 214 13.69 2.26 18.22
CA GLU A 214 14.90 2.24 19.05
C GLU A 214 14.83 1.19 20.18
N ASP A 215 13.64 0.84 20.65
CA ASP A 215 13.47 -0.10 21.76
C ASP A 215 13.84 -1.55 21.38
N PHE A 216 13.87 -1.87 20.08
CA PHE A 216 14.11 -3.22 19.55
C PHE A 216 14.94 -3.27 18.26
N ILE A 217 15.54 -2.15 17.84
CA ILE A 217 16.26 -2.05 16.57
C ILE A 217 17.40 -3.06 16.45
N ASP A 218 18.10 -3.33 17.55
CA ASP A 218 19.22 -4.27 17.62
C ASP A 218 18.79 -5.74 17.55
N ASN A 219 17.48 -6.00 17.58
CA ASN A 219 16.91 -7.35 17.52
C ASN A 219 16.31 -7.68 16.15
N VAL A 220 16.34 -6.76 15.18
CA VAL A 220 15.81 -7.01 13.83
C VAL A 220 16.91 -7.61 12.96
N ASP A 221 16.66 -8.75 12.34
CA ASP A 221 17.62 -9.40 11.43
C ASP A 221 17.29 -9.10 9.96
N ILE A 222 15.99 -9.09 9.66
CA ILE A 222 15.44 -9.08 8.32
C ILE A 222 14.37 -7.99 8.22
N VAL A 223 14.39 -7.24 7.13
CA VAL A 223 13.28 -6.38 6.75
C VAL A 223 12.74 -6.80 5.39
N VAL A 224 11.43 -7.01 5.29
CA VAL A 224 10.75 -7.25 4.01
C VAL A 224 9.93 -6.01 3.65
N VAL A 225 10.06 -5.53 2.41
CA VAL A 225 9.31 -4.39 1.89
C VAL A 225 8.47 -4.85 0.72
N SER A 226 7.15 -4.75 0.81
CA SER A 226 6.23 -5.19 -0.24
C SER A 226 6.28 -4.29 -1.47
N HIS A 227 6.30 -2.96 -1.28
CA HIS A 227 6.33 -1.98 -2.35
C HIS A 227 6.74 -0.59 -1.86
N ASP A 228 6.89 0.38 -2.77
CA ASP A 228 7.54 1.66 -2.47
C ASP A 228 6.61 2.77 -1.91
N HIS A 229 5.33 2.47 -1.64
CA HIS A 229 4.39 3.45 -1.07
C HIS A 229 4.84 3.96 0.30
N PHE A 230 4.46 5.20 0.61
CA PHE A 230 4.94 5.86 1.83
C PHE A 230 4.42 5.20 3.11
N ASP A 231 3.24 4.61 3.07
CA ASP A 231 2.63 3.88 4.19
C ASP A 231 3.11 2.42 4.30
N HIS A 232 4.08 2.03 3.46
CA HIS A 232 4.78 0.74 3.53
C HIS A 232 6.31 0.86 3.65
N LEU A 233 6.89 2.02 3.33
CA LEU A 233 8.33 2.23 3.32
C LEU A 233 8.72 3.58 3.94
N ASP A 234 8.96 3.62 5.24
CA ASP A 234 9.35 4.86 5.90
C ASP A 234 10.86 5.13 5.76
N GLU A 235 11.21 6.26 5.13
CA GLU A 235 12.61 6.65 4.95
C GLU A 235 13.34 6.86 6.29
N SER A 236 12.63 7.29 7.34
CA SER A 236 13.20 7.43 8.68
C SER A 236 13.57 6.08 9.28
N ALA A 237 12.75 5.05 9.07
CA ALA A 237 13.05 3.69 9.50
C ALA A 237 14.24 3.12 8.71
N VAL A 238 14.27 3.33 7.40
CA VAL A 238 15.39 2.93 6.52
C VAL A 238 16.72 3.55 6.99
N LYS A 239 16.72 4.84 7.34
CA LYS A 239 17.91 5.54 7.85
C LYS A 239 18.38 5.01 9.20
N LYS A 240 17.46 4.65 10.10
CA LYS A 240 17.79 4.14 11.45
C LYS A 240 18.33 2.72 11.40
N LEU A 241 17.65 1.83 10.69
CA LEU A 241 18.04 0.42 10.53
C LEU A 241 19.32 0.30 9.68
N GLY A 242 19.43 1.09 8.61
CA GLY A 242 20.63 1.12 7.79
C GLY A 242 21.03 -0.27 7.29
N ASN A 243 22.32 -0.61 7.43
CA ASN A 243 22.89 -1.88 6.98
C ASN A 243 22.96 -2.95 8.08
N SER A 244 22.44 -2.71 9.30
CA SER A 244 22.46 -3.71 10.38
C SER A 244 21.56 -4.91 10.06
N VAL A 245 20.53 -4.69 9.25
CA VAL A 245 19.57 -5.68 8.79
C VAL A 245 19.78 -6.03 7.32
N VAL A 246 19.28 -7.19 6.89
CA VAL A 246 19.17 -7.51 5.45
C VAL A 246 17.80 -7.09 4.96
N TRP A 247 17.76 -6.24 3.94
CA TRP A 247 16.51 -5.82 3.31
C TRP A 247 16.18 -6.71 2.11
N TYR A 248 14.98 -7.28 2.10
CA TYR A 248 14.40 -7.93 0.93
C TYR A 248 13.39 -6.99 0.30
N ILE A 249 13.62 -6.64 -0.97
CA ILE A 249 12.90 -5.58 -1.66
C ILE A 249 12.50 -6.03 -3.08
N PRO A 250 11.40 -5.50 -3.62
CA PRO A 250 10.95 -5.81 -4.96
C PRO A 250 11.89 -5.24 -6.04
N LEU A 251 11.94 -5.91 -7.18
CA LEU A 251 12.75 -5.55 -8.34
C LEU A 251 12.60 -4.08 -8.79
N GLY A 252 13.71 -3.34 -8.87
CA GLY A 252 13.80 -1.93 -9.27
C GLY A 252 14.03 -0.96 -8.11
N LEU A 253 13.85 -1.38 -6.85
CA LEU A 253 13.92 -0.50 -5.69
C LEU A 253 15.34 -0.32 -5.12
N LYS A 254 16.32 -1.16 -5.53
CA LYS A 254 17.70 -1.13 -5.00
C LYS A 254 18.37 0.24 -5.08
N ASN A 255 18.21 0.94 -6.20
CA ASN A 255 18.84 2.26 -6.39
C ASN A 255 18.35 3.30 -5.36
N TRP A 256 17.08 3.20 -4.94
CA TRP A 256 16.51 4.09 -3.92
C TRP A 256 17.16 3.87 -2.55
N PHE A 257 17.47 2.62 -2.19
CA PHE A 257 18.18 2.27 -0.95
C PHE A 257 19.65 2.71 -1.01
N VAL A 258 20.34 2.40 -2.12
CA VAL A 258 21.75 2.74 -2.30
C VAL A 258 21.98 4.25 -2.25
N SER A 259 21.07 5.05 -2.83
CA SER A 259 21.16 6.52 -2.77
C SER A 259 21.03 7.08 -1.35
N ARG A 260 20.59 6.25 -0.38
CA ARG A 260 20.46 6.58 1.05
C ARG A 260 21.55 5.93 1.91
N GLY A 261 22.56 5.31 1.29
CA GLY A 261 23.66 4.65 1.98
C GLY A 261 23.34 3.24 2.48
N VAL A 262 22.21 2.65 2.07
CA VAL A 262 21.82 1.28 2.44
C VAL A 262 22.14 0.35 1.28
N THR A 263 23.09 -0.55 1.49
CA THR A 263 23.63 -1.47 0.49
C THR A 263 23.39 -2.93 0.82
N ASN A 264 23.05 -3.26 2.08
CA ASN A 264 22.69 -4.61 2.51
C ASN A 264 21.26 -4.97 2.08
N VAL A 265 21.03 -4.98 0.76
CA VAL A 265 19.72 -5.16 0.14
C VAL A 265 19.77 -6.28 -0.90
N ILE A 266 18.75 -7.12 -0.89
CA ILE A 266 18.52 -8.21 -1.84
C ILE A 266 17.25 -7.88 -2.61
N GLU A 267 17.41 -7.73 -3.92
CA GLU A 267 16.34 -7.37 -4.82
C GLU A 267 15.80 -8.63 -5.50
N LEU A 268 14.49 -8.84 -5.43
CA LEU A 268 13.82 -10.05 -5.92
C LEU A 268 12.71 -9.72 -6.90
N ASP A 269 12.65 -10.49 -7.99
CA ASP A 269 11.48 -10.58 -8.87
C ASP A 269 10.50 -11.63 -8.33
N TRP A 270 9.28 -11.63 -8.84
CA TRP A 270 8.27 -12.62 -8.48
C TRP A 270 8.74 -14.04 -8.78
N TRP A 271 8.40 -14.94 -7.85
CA TRP A 271 8.79 -16.34 -7.81
C TRP A 271 10.30 -16.59 -7.62
N GLN A 272 11.09 -15.55 -7.34
CA GLN A 272 12.46 -15.73 -6.91
C GLN A 272 12.52 -16.04 -5.41
N GLU A 273 13.35 -17.01 -5.08
CA GLU A 273 13.64 -17.45 -3.72
C GLU A 273 15.13 -17.29 -3.45
N VAL A 274 15.47 -16.96 -2.21
CA VAL A 274 16.87 -16.85 -1.76
C VAL A 274 17.00 -17.29 -0.30
N CYS A 275 18.03 -18.06 0.00
CA CYS A 275 18.36 -18.44 1.37
C CYS A 275 19.01 -17.26 2.11
N HIS A 276 18.58 -17.00 3.34
CA HIS A 276 19.10 -15.91 4.16
C HIS A 276 20.48 -16.25 4.74
N LYS A 277 21.54 -15.57 4.31
CA LYS A 277 22.91 -15.73 4.87
C LYS A 277 23.39 -17.19 5.01
N ASN A 278 22.95 -18.09 4.12
CA ASN A 278 23.19 -19.54 4.20
C ASN A 278 22.56 -20.24 5.42
N SER A 279 21.48 -19.70 5.99
CA SER A 279 20.61 -20.44 6.92
C SER A 279 19.56 -21.26 6.16
N ASP A 280 18.82 -22.08 6.90
CA ASP A 280 17.68 -22.84 6.37
C ASP A 280 16.45 -21.94 6.08
N LEU A 281 16.52 -20.65 6.45
CA LEU A 281 15.46 -19.69 6.19
C LEU A 281 15.51 -19.22 4.74
N THR A 282 14.42 -19.44 4.01
CA THR A 282 14.24 -18.98 2.63
C THR A 282 13.25 -17.82 2.57
N ILE A 283 13.62 -16.78 1.84
CA ILE A 283 12.73 -15.65 1.53
C ILE A 283 12.31 -15.75 0.07
N ALA A 284 11.02 -15.90 -0.17
CA ALA A 284 10.42 -15.92 -1.50
C ALA A 284 9.66 -14.62 -1.75
N CYS A 285 9.94 -13.96 -2.87
CA CYS A 285 9.14 -12.86 -3.39
C CYS A 285 8.02 -13.46 -4.25
N VAL A 286 6.75 -13.24 -3.89
CA VAL A 286 5.61 -13.80 -4.63
C VAL A 286 4.71 -12.68 -5.17
N PRO A 287 3.94 -12.91 -6.25
CA PRO A 287 3.17 -11.85 -6.88
C PRO A 287 2.09 -11.25 -5.99
N ALA A 288 1.76 -10.00 -6.27
CA ALA A 288 0.64 -9.25 -5.72
C ALA A 288 -0.03 -8.44 -6.83
N MET A 289 -1.33 -8.19 -6.73
CA MET A 289 -2.09 -7.32 -7.63
C MET A 289 -2.17 -5.91 -7.03
N HIS A 290 -1.15 -5.10 -7.31
CA HIS A 290 -1.03 -3.74 -6.79
C HIS A 290 -0.26 -2.84 -7.78
N TRP A 291 0.35 -1.76 -7.30
CA TRP A 291 1.13 -0.82 -8.10
C TRP A 291 2.28 -0.20 -7.28
N SER A 292 3.12 0.60 -7.93
CA SER A 292 4.21 1.34 -7.26
C SER A 292 4.41 2.73 -7.90
N GLY A 293 5.22 3.58 -7.27
CA GLY A 293 5.59 4.90 -7.79
C GLY A 293 5.04 6.05 -6.97
N SER A 294 5.23 6.00 -5.65
CA SER A 294 4.94 7.15 -4.77
C SER A 294 6.14 8.09 -4.61
N ARG A 295 7.35 7.65 -4.98
CA ARG A 295 8.62 8.34 -4.66
C ARG A 295 9.11 9.31 -5.72
N THR A 296 8.71 9.12 -6.97
CA THR A 296 9.16 9.96 -8.09
C THR A 296 7.95 10.59 -8.77
N PRO A 297 7.83 11.93 -8.81
CA PRO A 297 6.72 12.58 -9.46
C PRO A 297 6.56 12.14 -10.92
N PHE A 298 5.33 11.88 -11.34
CA PHE A 298 4.96 11.49 -12.72
C PHE A 298 5.50 10.14 -13.21
N GLU A 299 6.22 9.40 -12.37
CA GLU A 299 6.65 8.04 -12.64
C GLU A 299 5.79 7.05 -11.86
N LYS A 300 5.31 6.01 -12.54
CA LYS A 300 4.54 4.92 -11.93
C LYS A 300 5.09 3.58 -12.41
N ASN A 301 5.05 2.59 -11.53
CA ASN A 301 5.37 1.20 -11.81
C ASN A 301 6.80 0.97 -12.33
N ASN A 302 7.75 1.83 -11.96
CA ASN A 302 9.17 1.63 -12.31
C ASN A 302 9.85 0.59 -11.41
N THR A 303 9.31 0.37 -10.21
CA THR A 303 9.68 -0.72 -9.30
C THR A 303 8.55 -1.74 -9.23
N LEU A 304 8.86 -2.97 -8.84
CA LEU A 304 7.88 -4.01 -8.63
C LEU A 304 7.19 -3.80 -7.26
N TRP A 305 6.12 -4.56 -7.03
CA TRP A 305 5.39 -4.72 -5.77
C TRP A 305 5.18 -6.21 -5.54
N CYS A 306 5.15 -6.69 -4.30
CA CYS A 306 5.07 -8.14 -4.03
C CYS A 306 4.50 -8.46 -2.65
N SER A 307 4.17 -9.73 -2.46
CA SER A 307 4.03 -10.36 -1.14
C SER A 307 5.29 -11.18 -0.85
N TYR A 308 5.46 -11.67 0.38
CA TYR A 308 6.57 -12.55 0.75
C TYR A 308 6.09 -13.84 1.40
N VAL A 309 6.80 -14.93 1.10
CA VAL A 309 6.80 -16.14 1.91
C VAL A 309 8.14 -16.24 2.62
N ILE A 310 8.11 -16.36 3.94
CA ILE A 310 9.27 -16.59 4.80
C ILE A 310 9.18 -18.03 5.28
N LYS A 311 10.06 -18.89 4.78
CA LYS A 311 10.01 -20.34 4.98
C LYS A 311 11.19 -20.79 5.82
N ALA A 312 10.92 -21.32 6.99
CA ALA A 312 11.86 -22.10 7.77
C ALA A 312 11.64 -23.61 7.54
N SER A 313 12.41 -24.44 8.25
CA SER A 313 12.32 -25.90 8.15
C SER A 313 10.93 -26.44 8.54
N ASN A 314 10.29 -25.87 9.56
CA ASN A 314 9.00 -26.35 10.09
C ASN A 314 7.85 -25.36 9.92
N ASP A 315 8.16 -24.06 9.83
CA ASP A 315 7.15 -23.00 9.81
C ASP A 315 7.26 -22.14 8.56
N LYS A 316 6.12 -21.59 8.16
CA LYS A 316 6.05 -20.65 7.04
C LYS A 316 5.15 -19.48 7.39
N ILE A 317 5.61 -18.28 7.08
CA ILE A 317 4.86 -17.05 7.22
C ILE A 317 4.57 -16.49 5.83
N PHE A 318 3.31 -16.14 5.57
CA PHE A 318 2.92 -15.34 4.42
C PHE A 318 2.69 -13.89 4.86
N PHE A 319 3.45 -12.96 4.29
CA PHE A 319 3.22 -11.52 4.45
C PHE A 319 2.66 -10.95 3.15
N CYS A 320 1.39 -10.56 3.17
CA CYS A 320 0.66 -10.21 1.95
C CYS A 320 1.05 -8.84 1.38
N GLY A 321 1.46 -7.87 2.22
CA GLY A 321 1.56 -6.48 1.78
C GLY A 321 0.18 -5.93 1.39
N ASP A 322 0.14 -5.15 0.32
CA ASP A 322 -1.11 -4.67 -0.29
C ASP A 322 -1.36 -5.36 -1.63
N THR A 323 -2.60 -5.81 -1.83
CA THR A 323 -3.03 -6.45 -3.06
C THR A 323 -4.54 -6.41 -3.16
N GLY A 324 -5.07 -6.36 -4.39
CA GLY A 324 -6.43 -6.78 -4.67
C GLY A 324 -6.56 -8.30 -4.67
N TYR A 325 -7.79 -8.80 -4.79
CA TYR A 325 -8.06 -10.23 -4.76
C TYR A 325 -7.97 -10.87 -6.16
N SER A 326 -7.17 -11.93 -6.29
CA SER A 326 -7.20 -12.84 -7.44
C SER A 326 -7.20 -14.28 -6.92
N PRO A 327 -8.30 -15.05 -7.09
CA PRO A 327 -8.40 -16.42 -6.58
C PRO A 327 -7.28 -17.32 -7.13
N GLU A 328 -6.98 -17.20 -8.42
CA GLU A 328 -5.97 -18.04 -9.05
C GLU A 328 -4.56 -17.74 -8.52
N LEU A 329 -4.27 -16.48 -8.15
CA LEU A 329 -2.99 -16.10 -7.54
C LEU A 329 -2.84 -16.74 -6.16
N PHE A 330 -3.82 -16.53 -5.28
CA PHE A 330 -3.74 -17.06 -3.91
C PHE A 330 -3.70 -18.59 -3.89
N LYS A 331 -4.46 -19.25 -4.78
CA LYS A 331 -4.36 -20.71 -4.98
C LYS A 331 -3.00 -21.15 -5.47
N ALA A 332 -2.36 -20.42 -6.39
CA ALA A 332 -1.02 -20.76 -6.84
C ALA A 332 0.01 -20.63 -5.70
N ILE A 333 -0.09 -19.58 -4.88
CA ILE A 333 0.76 -19.41 -3.69
C ILE A 333 0.48 -20.53 -2.68
N GLY A 334 -0.78 -20.83 -2.38
CA GLY A 334 -1.19 -21.91 -1.49
C GLY A 334 -0.65 -23.27 -1.96
N ASN A 335 -0.83 -23.61 -3.23
CA ASN A 335 -0.35 -24.87 -3.81
C ASN A 335 1.17 -25.05 -3.71
N LEU A 336 1.94 -23.97 -3.81
CA LEU A 336 3.41 -24.03 -3.74
C LEU A 336 3.94 -24.05 -2.31
N TYR A 337 3.31 -23.30 -1.42
CA TYR A 337 3.93 -22.97 -0.13
C TYR A 337 3.14 -23.47 1.08
N ALA A 338 1.86 -23.84 0.98
CA ALA A 338 1.12 -24.38 2.11
C ALA A 338 1.78 -25.66 2.69
N PRO A 339 1.51 -26.02 3.96
CA PRO A 339 0.74 -25.25 4.94
C PRO A 339 1.51 -24.04 5.48
N PHE A 340 0.78 -22.98 5.82
CA PHE A 340 1.31 -21.78 6.47
C PHE A 340 1.00 -21.79 7.97
N THR A 341 1.98 -21.42 8.78
CA THR A 341 1.82 -21.21 10.22
C THR A 341 1.08 -19.89 10.49
N LEU A 342 1.43 -18.85 9.74
CA LEU A 342 0.91 -17.50 9.89
C LEU A 342 0.71 -16.85 8.52
N ALA A 343 -0.39 -16.11 8.35
CA ALA A 343 -0.59 -15.21 7.23
C ALA A 343 -1.05 -13.82 7.70
N ALA A 344 -0.29 -12.79 7.40
CA ALA A 344 -0.68 -11.40 7.64
C ALA A 344 -1.33 -10.84 6.36
N ILE A 345 -2.65 -10.61 6.39
CA ILE A 345 -3.48 -10.31 5.20
C ILE A 345 -4.17 -8.95 5.37
N PRO A 346 -4.10 -8.02 4.40
CA PRO A 346 -4.74 -6.72 4.50
C PRO A 346 -6.26 -6.85 4.51
N ILE A 347 -6.92 -6.02 5.33
CA ILE A 347 -8.39 -5.98 5.45
C ILE A 347 -8.96 -4.55 5.36
N GLY A 348 -8.09 -3.55 5.18
CA GLY A 348 -8.46 -2.13 5.12
C GLY A 348 -8.24 -1.53 3.74
N SER A 349 -8.54 -0.24 3.60
CA SER A 349 -8.36 0.53 2.37
C SER A 349 -9.25 0.09 1.20
N PHE A 350 -10.45 -0.44 1.48
CA PHE A 350 -11.26 -1.16 0.49
C PHE A 350 -12.49 -0.39 -0.03
N MET A 351 -12.81 0.80 0.50
CA MET A 351 -13.94 1.61 0.02
C MET A 351 -13.51 2.90 -0.71
N PRO A 352 -14.24 3.29 -1.79
CA PRO A 352 -15.35 2.57 -2.40
C PRO A 352 -14.86 1.37 -3.24
N THR A 353 -15.54 0.23 -3.14
CA THR A 353 -15.12 -1.05 -3.73
C THR A 353 -14.78 -0.94 -5.23
N GLN A 354 -15.58 -0.20 -6.00
CA GLN A 354 -15.37 -0.05 -7.45
C GLN A 354 -14.05 0.66 -7.80
N LEU A 355 -13.48 1.44 -6.88
CA LEU A 355 -12.20 2.11 -7.05
C LEU A 355 -11.04 1.40 -6.35
N MET A 356 -11.31 0.55 -5.35
CA MET A 356 -10.24 -0.03 -4.52
C MET A 356 -10.00 -1.52 -4.78
N GLN A 357 -11.00 -2.31 -5.22
CA GLN A 357 -10.94 -3.78 -5.25
C GLN A 357 -9.79 -4.39 -6.08
N HIS A 358 -9.25 -3.65 -7.06
CA HIS A 358 -8.12 -4.10 -7.88
C HIS A 358 -6.76 -3.77 -7.24
N LEU A 359 -6.74 -2.97 -6.16
CA LEU A 359 -5.54 -2.55 -5.42
C LEU A 359 -5.52 -3.10 -3.99
N HIS A 360 -6.68 -3.16 -3.34
CA HIS A 360 -6.84 -3.53 -1.93
C HIS A 360 -8.01 -4.51 -1.76
N MET A 361 -7.77 -5.60 -1.04
CA MET A 361 -8.80 -6.51 -0.57
C MET A 361 -9.59 -5.88 0.58
N GLY A 362 -10.91 -6.09 0.57
CA GLY A 362 -11.73 -5.95 1.77
C GLY A 362 -11.72 -7.23 2.62
N PRO A 363 -12.33 -7.22 3.82
CA PRO A 363 -12.38 -8.39 4.70
C PRO A 363 -13.01 -9.63 4.05
N GLU A 364 -14.02 -9.48 3.21
CA GLU A 364 -14.65 -10.58 2.47
C GLU A 364 -13.64 -11.29 1.55
N ASP A 365 -12.85 -10.51 0.83
CA ASP A 365 -11.84 -11.03 -0.08
C ASP A 365 -10.65 -11.61 0.67
N ALA A 366 -10.27 -10.98 1.80
CA ALA A 366 -9.24 -11.49 2.68
C ALA A 366 -9.60 -12.90 3.21
N VAL A 367 -10.85 -13.14 3.59
CA VAL A 367 -11.31 -14.46 4.03
C VAL A 367 -11.23 -15.49 2.90
N LYS A 368 -11.57 -15.12 1.66
CA LYS A 368 -11.37 -16.02 0.52
C LYS A 368 -9.89 -16.30 0.27
N ALA A 369 -9.04 -15.27 0.34
CA ALA A 369 -7.58 -15.41 0.22
C ALA A 369 -7.01 -16.34 1.30
N HIS A 370 -7.51 -16.27 2.54
CA HIS A 370 -7.15 -17.22 3.60
C HIS A 370 -7.40 -18.67 3.19
N PHE A 371 -8.57 -18.98 2.64
CA PHE A 371 -8.87 -20.34 2.17
C PHE A 371 -8.04 -20.73 0.95
N ASP A 372 -7.89 -19.84 -0.02
CA ASP A 372 -7.11 -20.08 -1.24
C ASP A 372 -5.61 -20.24 -0.96
N LEU A 373 -5.08 -19.67 0.13
CA LEU A 373 -3.73 -19.91 0.64
C LEU A 373 -3.55 -21.29 1.30
N GLY A 374 -4.60 -22.11 1.35
CA GLY A 374 -4.57 -23.43 1.99
C GLY A 374 -4.80 -23.37 3.50
N CYS A 375 -5.67 -22.48 3.96
CA CYS A 375 -6.09 -22.33 5.37
C CYS A 375 -4.90 -22.18 6.35
N PRO A 376 -4.12 -21.08 6.29
CA PRO A 376 -3.06 -20.81 7.24
C PRO A 376 -3.53 -21.00 8.68
N ARG A 377 -2.74 -21.65 9.53
CA ARG A 377 -3.13 -21.97 10.91
C ARG A 377 -3.61 -20.74 11.70
N LEU A 378 -2.97 -19.60 11.47
CA LEU A 378 -3.45 -18.30 11.92
C LEU A 378 -3.34 -17.28 10.80
N SER A 379 -4.43 -16.59 10.49
CA SER A 379 -4.41 -15.34 9.75
C SER A 379 -4.67 -14.15 10.66
N VAL A 380 -3.94 -13.06 10.43
CA VAL A 380 -4.13 -11.79 11.14
C VAL A 380 -4.37 -10.66 10.16
N GLY A 381 -5.44 -9.89 10.41
CA GLY A 381 -5.80 -8.73 9.60
C GLY A 381 -4.86 -7.54 9.81
N ILE A 382 -4.24 -7.06 8.73
CA ILE A 382 -3.34 -5.90 8.70
C ILE A 382 -3.90 -4.76 7.81
N HIS A 383 -3.14 -3.67 7.64
CA HIS A 383 -3.49 -2.51 6.81
C HIS A 383 -4.79 -1.76 7.21
N TRP A 384 -5.17 -1.84 8.48
CA TRP A 384 -6.39 -1.18 8.97
C TRP A 384 -6.14 -0.46 10.30
N GLY A 385 -7.11 0.37 10.73
CA GLY A 385 -7.11 1.04 12.03
C GLY A 385 -5.97 2.04 12.26
N THR A 386 -5.11 2.30 11.27
CA THR A 386 -3.88 3.10 11.42
C THR A 386 -3.97 4.41 10.68
N PHE A 387 -4.11 4.38 9.35
CA PHE A 387 -4.35 5.57 8.54
C PHE A 387 -5.72 5.47 7.87
N MET A 388 -6.46 6.58 7.84
CA MET A 388 -7.68 6.65 7.04
C MET A 388 -7.30 6.98 5.59
N MET A 389 -7.22 5.97 4.72
CA MET A 389 -6.80 6.11 3.31
C MET A 389 -7.92 5.84 2.29
N SER A 390 -9.10 5.53 2.79
CA SER A 390 -10.29 5.03 2.08
C SER A 390 -11.56 5.47 2.82
N ASP A 391 -12.73 5.24 2.22
CA ASP A 391 -14.01 5.80 2.71
C ASP A 391 -14.76 4.90 3.71
N GLU A 392 -14.23 3.74 4.07
CA GLU A 392 -14.87 2.91 5.09
C GLU A 392 -14.79 3.54 6.49
N HIS A 393 -15.71 3.12 7.37
CA HIS A 393 -15.61 3.43 8.79
C HIS A 393 -14.36 2.75 9.38
N TYR A 394 -13.61 3.43 10.26
CA TYR A 394 -12.34 2.91 10.79
C TYR A 394 -12.42 1.53 11.48
N LEU A 395 -13.61 1.15 11.98
CA LEU A 395 -13.91 -0.17 12.55
C LEU A 395 -14.51 -1.19 11.58
N ALA A 396 -14.95 -0.76 10.40
CA ALA A 396 -15.56 -1.65 9.42
C ALA A 396 -14.65 -2.83 9.05
N PRO A 397 -13.32 -2.66 8.84
CA PRO A 397 -12.43 -3.80 8.56
C PRO A 397 -12.58 -4.95 9.57
N ARG A 398 -12.51 -4.64 10.87
CA ARG A 398 -12.66 -5.65 11.94
C ARG A 398 -14.07 -6.21 12.03
N GLN A 399 -15.09 -5.35 12.01
CA GLN A 399 -16.48 -5.77 12.19
C GLN A 399 -16.97 -6.68 11.06
N VAL A 400 -16.59 -6.33 9.83
CA VAL A 400 -16.92 -7.11 8.65
C VAL A 400 -16.13 -8.42 8.67
N LEU A 401 -14.84 -8.40 9.01
CA LEU A 401 -14.06 -9.64 9.18
C LEU A 401 -14.72 -10.59 10.18
N ASP A 402 -15.05 -10.10 11.38
CA ASP A 402 -15.68 -10.90 12.44
C ASP A 402 -17.00 -11.53 11.94
N THR A 403 -17.81 -10.75 11.22
CA THR A 403 -19.11 -11.19 10.67
C THR A 403 -18.91 -12.26 9.58
N VAL A 404 -18.04 -11.99 8.62
CA VAL A 404 -17.79 -12.87 7.48
C VAL A 404 -17.14 -14.17 7.94
N TRP A 405 -16.15 -14.10 8.83
CA TRP A 405 -15.50 -15.29 9.39
C TRP A 405 -16.49 -16.20 10.14
N GLN A 406 -17.37 -15.62 10.95
CA GLN A 406 -18.42 -16.39 11.65
C GLN A 406 -19.38 -17.06 10.66
N GLN A 407 -19.79 -16.34 9.61
CA GLN A 407 -20.67 -16.88 8.58
C GLN A 407 -20.02 -18.04 7.83
N TYR A 408 -18.80 -17.88 7.34
CA TYR A 408 -18.04 -18.96 6.69
C TYR A 408 -17.86 -20.18 7.60
N THR A 409 -17.47 -19.97 8.86
CA THR A 409 -17.31 -21.07 9.82
C THR A 409 -18.63 -21.81 10.05
N LYS A 410 -19.76 -21.10 10.08
CA LYS A 410 -21.09 -21.70 10.24
C LYS A 410 -21.50 -22.50 9.00
N ASP A 411 -21.27 -21.95 7.81
CA ASP A 411 -21.63 -22.61 6.55
C ASP A 411 -20.83 -23.89 6.33
N LEU A 412 -19.53 -23.87 6.67
CA LEU A 412 -18.68 -25.06 6.63
C LEU A 412 -19.16 -26.15 7.59
N LYS A 413 -19.51 -25.79 8.83
CA LYS A 413 -20.09 -26.75 9.79
C LYS A 413 -21.41 -27.35 9.29
N ASN A 414 -22.27 -26.53 8.68
CA ASN A 414 -23.53 -27.02 8.12
C ASN A 414 -23.30 -27.98 6.94
N GLN A 415 -22.29 -27.71 6.11
CA GLN A 415 -21.92 -28.60 5.00
C GLN A 415 -21.39 -29.94 5.50
N ALA A 416 -20.54 -29.94 6.54
CA ALA A 416 -20.04 -31.17 7.14
C ALA A 416 -21.17 -32.03 7.72
N LEU A 417 -22.06 -31.43 8.53
CA LEU A 417 -23.24 -32.12 9.08
C LEU A 417 -24.19 -32.66 8.01
N ALA A 418 -24.32 -31.96 6.88
CA ALA A 418 -25.16 -32.43 5.77
C ALA A 418 -24.54 -33.64 5.05
N VAL A 419 -23.22 -33.76 5.02
CA VAL A 419 -22.52 -34.91 4.44
C VAL A 419 -22.66 -36.15 5.34
N ASP A 420 -22.50 -36.00 6.65
CA ASP A 420 -22.65 -37.10 7.61
C ASP A 420 -24.06 -37.72 7.56
N GLN A 421 -25.10 -36.89 7.40
CA GLN A 421 -26.48 -37.38 7.28
C GLN A 421 -26.76 -38.14 5.98
N VAL A 422 -25.98 -37.89 4.92
CA VAL A 422 -26.09 -38.63 3.66
C VAL A 422 -25.37 -39.97 3.77
N ASP A 423 -24.20 -40.02 4.43
CA ASP A 423 -23.41 -41.25 4.56
C ASP A 423 -24.07 -42.29 5.49
N ASP A 424 -24.77 -41.86 6.55
CA ASP A 424 -25.58 -42.75 7.42
C ASP A 424 -26.74 -43.45 6.67
N SER A 425 -27.09 -42.97 5.47
CA SER A 425 -28.12 -43.58 4.61
C SER A 425 -27.56 -44.55 3.55
N THR A 426 -26.23 -44.59 3.36
CA THR A 426 -25.55 -45.44 2.39
C THR A 426 -24.38 -46.19 3.03
N ASN A 427 -24.59 -47.47 3.36
CA ASN A 427 -23.60 -48.36 3.97
C ASN A 427 -22.43 -48.70 3.01
N SER A 428 -21.60 -47.72 2.62
CA SER A 428 -20.38 -47.95 1.85
C SER A 428 -19.24 -47.06 2.34
N SER A 429 -18.28 -47.65 3.05
CA SER A 429 -16.99 -47.06 3.37
C SER A 429 -16.21 -46.78 2.08
N THR A 430 -16.33 -45.54 1.58
CA THR A 430 -15.64 -45.08 0.36
C THR A 430 -14.64 -43.96 0.69
N PRO A 431 -13.70 -43.63 -0.21
CA PRO A 431 -12.64 -42.62 0.02
C PRO A 431 -13.10 -41.20 0.38
N PHE A 432 -14.42 -40.96 0.42
CA PHE A 432 -15.05 -39.68 0.69
C PHE A 432 -15.01 -39.32 2.19
N THR A 433 -15.18 -40.28 3.11
CA THR A 433 -15.12 -40.06 4.56
C THR A 433 -13.75 -39.54 5.02
N ALA A 434 -12.67 -40.11 4.48
CA ALA A 434 -11.31 -39.64 4.77
C ALA A 434 -11.03 -38.20 4.24
N ALA A 435 -11.75 -37.74 3.21
CA ALA A 435 -11.62 -36.38 2.70
C ALA A 435 -12.38 -35.37 3.58
N VAL A 436 -13.53 -35.78 4.12
CA VAL A 436 -14.36 -34.97 5.04
C VAL A 436 -13.68 -34.83 6.41
N ASP A 437 -13.15 -35.92 6.96
CA ASP A 437 -12.38 -35.91 8.23
C ASP A 437 -11.14 -35.01 8.16
N ASN A 438 -10.49 -34.94 6.99
CA ASN A 438 -9.30 -34.12 6.77
C ASN A 438 -9.65 -32.63 6.58
N ILE A 439 -10.86 -32.34 6.09
CA ILE A 439 -11.41 -30.98 6.03
C ILE A 439 -11.81 -30.51 7.43
N GLU A 440 -12.51 -31.34 8.21
CA GLU A 440 -12.91 -30.99 9.58
C GLU A 440 -11.71 -30.76 10.51
N ASN A 441 -10.70 -31.63 10.47
CA ASN A 441 -9.51 -31.49 11.31
C ASN A 441 -8.64 -30.28 10.94
N ASN A 442 -8.48 -29.97 9.65
CA ASN A 442 -7.74 -28.77 9.22
C ASN A 442 -8.54 -27.47 9.46
N MET A 443 -9.87 -27.50 9.39
CA MET A 443 -10.72 -26.33 9.61
C MET A 443 -11.00 -26.04 11.09
N ALA A 444 -11.00 -27.05 11.97
CA ALA A 444 -11.15 -26.84 13.41
C ALA A 444 -9.95 -26.12 14.05
N ALA A 445 -8.77 -26.16 13.40
CA ALA A 445 -7.53 -25.59 13.91
C ALA A 445 -7.20 -24.18 13.37
N THR A 446 -7.77 -23.79 12.23
CA THR A 446 -7.48 -22.48 11.60
C THR A 446 -8.26 -21.33 12.23
N LYS A 447 -7.67 -20.13 12.26
CA LYS A 447 -8.31 -18.90 12.76
C LYS A 447 -7.96 -17.71 11.87
N PHE A 448 -8.91 -16.80 11.71
CA PHE A 448 -8.65 -15.47 11.18
C PHE A 448 -9.12 -14.41 12.18
N ILE A 449 -8.18 -13.63 12.70
CA ILE A 449 -8.44 -12.66 13.77
C ILE A 449 -7.94 -11.26 13.41
N THR A 450 -8.38 -10.28 14.19
CA THR A 450 -7.70 -8.98 14.35
C THR A 450 -7.03 -8.92 15.73
N THR A 451 -6.02 -8.06 15.87
CA THR A 451 -5.30 -7.86 17.13
C THR A 451 -5.33 -6.41 17.56
N ALA A 452 -5.05 -6.17 18.85
CA ALA A 452 -4.73 -4.83 19.30
C ALA A 452 -3.35 -4.40 18.79
N PHE A 453 -3.11 -3.08 18.77
CA PHE A 453 -1.78 -2.53 18.48
C PHE A 453 -0.81 -2.99 19.56
N GLY A 454 0.36 -3.50 19.16
CA GLY A 454 1.40 -3.98 20.06
C GLY A 454 1.09 -5.29 20.75
N GLN A 455 -0.04 -5.94 20.45
CA GLN A 455 -0.34 -7.26 21.00
C GLN A 455 0.58 -8.31 20.36
N THR A 456 1.34 -9.02 21.20
CA THR A 456 2.17 -10.14 20.78
C THR A 456 1.39 -11.45 20.90
N ILE A 457 1.37 -12.24 19.83
CA ILE A 457 0.78 -13.57 19.77
C ILE A 457 1.90 -14.59 19.58
N LEU A 458 1.86 -15.65 20.39
CA LEU A 458 2.67 -16.84 20.19
C LEU A 458 1.85 -17.90 19.46
N ILE A 459 2.47 -18.52 18.47
CA ILE A 459 1.86 -19.56 17.67
C ILE A 459 2.67 -20.83 17.93
N ASP A 460 2.34 -21.50 19.04
CA ASP A 460 2.98 -22.75 19.46
C ASP A 460 2.71 -23.87 18.43
N HIS A 461 3.60 -24.86 18.31
CA HIS A 461 3.48 -25.96 17.33
C HIS A 461 2.23 -26.82 17.52
#